data_AF-G0MFQ5-F1
#
_entry.id   AF-G0MFQ5-F1
#
_cell.length_a   1.000
_cell.length_b   1.000
_cell.length_c   1.000
_cell.angle_alpha   90.00
_cell.angle_beta   90.00
_cell.angle_gamma   90.00
#
_symmetry.space_group_name_H-M   'P 1'
#
loop_
_entity.id
_entity.type
_entity.pdbx_description
1 polymer ?
#
loop_
_entity_poly.entity_id
_entity_poly.type
_entity_poly.pdbx_seq_one_letter_code
_entity_poly.pdbx_strand_id
1 'polypeptide(L)'
;MTAEFFKEILTEPAIKDFGVLRLENGEIDAECLDLVMGMAQSNRILHIKRTEIPRDYYHENACKFYDISYDDARWVRIENLLTLKDSYTVSLGSNLLTQRDLNTFIKYWIDSDHDMVASLSSFKSTIAFETERLFDGIVVLKRRRQASYVVAANPTKQRKRSILTINWNDGKFRLKSWDKDQTFRLWGSFEFKSWASEYKVLMVLNKKKELERELEEIQKLLETRQDQNVVKKKNEIERELQNVSQDVDSLYLELRDGVYSYI
;
A
#
# COMPACT_ATOMS: atom_id res chain seq x y z
N MET A 1 -34.40 -11.51 4.39
CA MET A 1 -34.72 -10.59 3.28
C MET A 1 -34.48 -11.39 2.01
N THR A 2 -35.39 -11.38 1.02
CA THR A 2 -35.15 -12.11 -0.24
C THR A 2 -34.36 -11.25 -1.22
N ALA A 3 -33.60 -11.88 -2.13
CA ALA A 3 -32.88 -11.17 -3.19
C ALA A 3 -33.79 -10.29 -4.06
N GLU A 4 -35.00 -10.75 -4.35
CA GLU A 4 -35.99 -9.96 -5.11
C GLU A 4 -36.40 -8.68 -4.38
N PHE A 5 -36.73 -8.77 -3.09
CA PHE A 5 -37.12 -7.58 -2.31
C PHE A 5 -35.94 -6.63 -2.08
N PHE A 6 -34.75 -7.17 -1.88
CA PHE A 6 -33.54 -6.36 -1.76
C PHE A 6 -33.21 -5.64 -3.08
N LYS A 7 -33.37 -6.32 -4.22
CA LYS A 7 -33.26 -5.72 -5.55
C LYS A 7 -34.28 -4.63 -5.78
N GLU A 8 -35.53 -4.84 -5.35
CA GLU A 8 -36.58 -3.81 -5.41
C GLU A 8 -36.15 -2.55 -4.65
N ILE A 9 -35.67 -2.69 -3.41
CA ILE A 9 -35.15 -1.57 -2.61
C ILE A 9 -34.00 -0.85 -3.32
N LEU A 10 -33.01 -1.60 -3.83
CA LEU A 10 -31.82 -1.01 -4.44
C LEU A 10 -32.08 -0.36 -5.80
N THR A 11 -33.16 -0.77 -6.49
CA THR A 11 -33.55 -0.23 -7.80
C THR A 11 -34.60 0.88 -7.70
N GLU A 12 -35.19 1.09 -6.53
CA GLU A 12 -36.13 2.17 -6.25
C GLU A 12 -35.49 3.53 -6.63
N PRO A 13 -36.13 4.35 -7.49
CA PRO A 13 -35.59 5.63 -7.93
C PRO A 13 -35.14 6.55 -6.79
N ALA A 14 -35.83 6.53 -5.65
CA ALA A 14 -35.46 7.31 -4.48
C ALA A 14 -34.15 6.87 -3.80
N ILE A 15 -33.71 5.63 -4.04
CA ILE A 15 -32.56 4.98 -3.38
C ILE A 15 -31.39 4.76 -4.34
N LYS A 16 -31.65 4.70 -5.66
CA LYS A 16 -30.66 4.39 -6.71
C LYS A 16 -29.37 5.24 -6.66
N ASP A 17 -29.45 6.48 -6.19
CA ASP A 17 -28.31 7.42 -6.08
C ASP A 17 -27.82 7.63 -4.65
N PHE A 18 -27.81 6.57 -3.84
CA PHE A 18 -27.29 6.65 -2.48
C PHE A 18 -25.79 7.01 -2.46
N GLY A 19 -25.39 7.86 -1.51
CA GLY A 19 -23.98 8.11 -1.20
C GLY A 19 -23.37 7.08 -0.24
N VAL A 20 -24.18 6.48 0.63
CA VAL A 20 -23.75 5.53 1.66
C VAL A 20 -24.71 4.36 1.73
N LEU A 21 -24.18 3.15 1.63
CA LEU A 21 -24.89 1.91 1.93
C LEU A 21 -24.24 1.24 3.13
N ARG A 22 -25.08 0.90 4.12
CA ARG A 22 -24.67 0.15 5.31
C ARG A 22 -25.50 -1.12 5.42
N LEU A 23 -24.82 -2.25 5.43
CA LEU A 23 -25.41 -3.55 5.72
C LEU A 23 -25.02 -3.91 7.14
N GLU A 24 -25.97 -3.90 8.06
CA GLU A 24 -25.70 -4.14 9.47
C GLU A 24 -26.54 -5.28 10.04
N ASN A 25 -25.84 -6.27 10.62
CA ASN A 25 -26.42 -7.44 11.28
C ASN A 25 -27.15 -8.41 10.32
N GLY A 26 -27.20 -9.68 10.69
CA GLY A 26 -27.91 -10.73 9.95
C GLY A 26 -27.05 -11.37 8.85
N GLU A 27 -27.70 -11.95 7.86
CA GLU A 27 -27.07 -12.67 6.75
C GLU A 27 -27.43 -12.00 5.41
N ILE A 28 -26.52 -12.10 4.45
CA ILE A 28 -26.76 -11.69 3.06
C ILE A 28 -26.33 -12.83 2.13
N ASP A 29 -27.19 -13.18 1.18
CA ASP A 29 -26.84 -14.16 0.16
C ASP A 29 -25.96 -13.55 -0.95
N ALA A 30 -25.37 -14.42 -1.78
CA ALA A 30 -24.46 -14.00 -2.82
C ALA A 30 -25.13 -13.13 -3.89
N GLU A 31 -26.40 -13.41 -4.23
CA GLU A 31 -27.14 -12.67 -5.26
C GLU A 31 -27.42 -11.23 -4.82
N CYS A 32 -27.84 -11.03 -3.57
CA CYS A 32 -27.98 -9.71 -2.96
C CYS A 32 -26.64 -8.96 -2.97
N LEU A 33 -25.56 -9.64 -2.62
CA LEU A 33 -24.24 -9.03 -2.54
C LEU A 33 -23.70 -8.65 -3.92
N ASP A 34 -23.97 -9.45 -4.95
CA ASP A 34 -23.64 -9.13 -6.35
C ASP A 34 -24.35 -7.86 -6.82
N LEU A 35 -25.62 -7.66 -6.44
CA LEU A 35 -26.32 -6.41 -6.72
C LEU A 35 -25.63 -5.21 -6.07
N VAL A 36 -25.19 -5.34 -4.82
CA VAL A 36 -24.45 -4.28 -4.11
C VAL A 36 -23.11 -4.00 -4.79
N MET A 37 -22.35 -5.04 -5.12
CA MET A 37 -21.04 -4.90 -5.76
C MET A 37 -21.15 -4.36 -7.19
N GLY A 38 -22.24 -4.67 -7.91
CA GLY A 38 -22.57 -4.08 -9.21
C GLY A 38 -22.83 -2.56 -9.15
N MET A 39 -23.11 -2.02 -7.96
CA MET A 39 -23.33 -0.60 -7.73
C MET A 39 -22.06 0.17 -7.31
N ALA A 40 -20.89 -0.46 -7.37
CA ALA A 40 -19.64 0.16 -6.98
C ALA A 40 -19.32 1.40 -7.82
N GLN A 41 -19.06 2.52 -7.13
CA GLN A 41 -18.65 3.78 -7.73
C GLN A 41 -17.67 4.50 -6.80
N SER A 42 -16.75 5.26 -7.37
CA SER A 42 -15.66 5.95 -6.66
C SER A 42 -16.12 7.11 -5.77
N ASN A 43 -17.41 7.42 -5.72
CA ASN A 43 -18.03 8.40 -4.82
C ASN A 43 -18.95 7.75 -3.76
N ARG A 44 -19.12 6.42 -3.78
CA ARG A 44 -20.01 5.69 -2.87
C ARG A 44 -19.25 5.10 -1.70
N ILE A 45 -19.93 5.00 -0.56
CA ILE A 45 -19.43 4.39 0.66
C ILE A 45 -20.16 3.08 0.90
N LEU A 46 -19.41 2.01 1.20
CA LEU A 46 -19.96 0.71 1.52
C LEU A 46 -19.40 0.19 2.84
N HIS A 47 -20.27 0.07 3.84
CA HIS A 47 -19.94 -0.55 5.12
C HIS A 47 -20.76 -1.82 5.33
N ILE A 48 -20.08 -2.93 5.59
CA ILE A 48 -20.70 -4.23 5.90
C ILE A 48 -20.24 -4.63 7.30
N LYS A 49 -21.16 -4.60 8.26
CA LYS A 49 -20.89 -4.70 9.70
C LYS A 49 -21.73 -5.77 10.35
N ARG A 50 -21.09 -6.70 11.07
CA ARG A 50 -21.75 -7.82 11.75
C ARG A 50 -22.71 -8.63 10.85
N THR A 51 -22.44 -8.63 9.54
CA THR A 51 -23.26 -9.32 8.53
C THR A 51 -22.53 -10.57 8.06
N GLU A 52 -23.21 -11.71 8.04
CA GLU A 52 -22.66 -12.97 7.57
C GLU A 52 -22.60 -12.97 6.04
N ILE A 53 -21.37 -13.09 5.51
CA ILE A 53 -21.08 -13.18 4.08
C ILE A 53 -20.93 -14.66 3.69
N PRO A 54 -21.35 -15.08 2.49
CA PRO A 54 -21.15 -16.44 2.01
C PRO A 54 -19.66 -16.82 2.01
N ARG A 55 -19.33 -18.03 2.49
CA ARG A 55 -17.95 -18.44 2.82
C ARG A 55 -16.96 -18.35 1.65
N ASP A 56 -17.43 -18.62 0.43
CA ASP A 56 -16.60 -18.64 -0.79
C ASP A 56 -16.93 -17.49 -1.74
N TYR A 57 -17.53 -16.42 -1.22
CA TYR A 57 -17.88 -15.26 -2.01
C TYR A 57 -16.63 -14.59 -2.61
N TYR A 58 -16.77 -14.06 -3.82
CA TYR A 58 -15.77 -13.24 -4.47
C TYR A 58 -16.44 -12.33 -5.48
N HIS A 59 -16.01 -11.07 -5.53
CA HIS A 59 -16.43 -10.14 -6.57
C HIS A 59 -15.30 -9.17 -6.91
N GLU A 60 -15.10 -8.91 -8.20
CA GLU A 60 -14.06 -7.98 -8.70
C GLU A 60 -14.24 -6.51 -8.25
N ASN A 61 -15.42 -6.13 -7.77
CA ASN A 61 -15.76 -4.76 -7.38
C ASN A 61 -15.63 -4.54 -5.87
N ALA A 62 -15.15 -5.55 -5.12
CA ALA A 62 -15.02 -5.51 -3.67
C ALA A 62 -14.26 -4.29 -3.13
N CYS A 63 -13.39 -3.68 -3.94
CA CYS A 63 -12.59 -2.52 -3.58
C CYS A 63 -12.83 -1.29 -4.47
N LYS A 64 -13.95 -1.21 -5.21
CA LYS A 64 -14.25 -0.10 -6.14
C LYS A 64 -15.16 1.00 -5.56
N PHE A 65 -15.22 1.09 -4.22
CA PHE A 65 -15.93 2.14 -3.49
C PHE A 65 -14.94 3.17 -2.94
N TYR A 66 -15.44 4.37 -2.62
CA TYR A 66 -14.64 5.46 -2.04
C TYR A 66 -14.18 5.14 -0.62
N ASP A 67 -15.10 4.66 0.22
CA ASP A 67 -14.84 4.30 1.61
C ASP A 67 -15.45 2.92 1.90
N ILE A 68 -14.61 2.01 2.37
CA ILE A 68 -14.89 0.59 2.51
C ILE A 68 -14.65 0.17 3.95
N SER A 69 -15.61 -0.52 4.52
CA SER A 69 -15.47 -1.05 5.88
C SER A 69 -16.17 -2.39 6.04
N TYR A 70 -15.41 -3.47 6.02
CA TYR A 70 -15.92 -4.84 6.14
C TYR A 70 -15.49 -5.42 7.49
N ASP A 71 -16.43 -5.88 8.32
CA ASP A 71 -16.07 -6.59 9.57
C ASP A 71 -15.57 -8.02 9.30
N ASP A 72 -16.18 -8.70 8.34
CA ASP A 72 -15.67 -9.93 7.75
C ASP A 72 -15.20 -9.64 6.32
N ALA A 73 -13.89 -9.71 6.13
CA ALA A 73 -13.18 -9.48 4.89
C ALA A 73 -12.42 -10.74 4.43
N ARG A 74 -12.77 -11.94 4.93
CA ARG A 74 -12.12 -13.20 4.51
C ARG A 74 -12.32 -13.54 3.04
N TRP A 75 -13.35 -12.96 2.43
CA TRP A 75 -13.67 -13.07 1.01
C TRP A 75 -12.89 -12.06 0.14
N VAL A 76 -12.27 -11.03 0.73
CA VAL A 76 -11.43 -10.07 0.03
C VAL A 76 -10.06 -10.67 -0.23
N ARG A 77 -9.61 -10.60 -1.48
CA ARG A 77 -8.31 -11.13 -1.92
C ARG A 77 -7.35 -10.01 -2.29
N ILE A 78 -6.07 -10.35 -2.44
CA ILE A 78 -5.03 -9.39 -2.83
C ILE A 78 -5.36 -8.71 -4.16
N GLU A 79 -5.90 -9.45 -5.13
CA GLU A 79 -6.28 -8.94 -6.45
C GLU A 79 -7.29 -7.78 -6.33
N ASN A 80 -8.23 -7.85 -5.37
CA ASN A 80 -9.16 -6.77 -5.12
C ASN A 80 -8.44 -5.50 -4.66
N LEU A 81 -7.45 -5.62 -3.77
CA LEU A 81 -6.68 -4.47 -3.30
C LEU A 81 -5.84 -3.83 -4.41
N LEU A 82 -5.36 -4.62 -5.37
CA LEU A 82 -4.62 -4.10 -6.52
C LEU A 82 -5.50 -3.26 -7.48
N THR A 83 -6.83 -3.38 -7.39
CA THR A 83 -7.79 -2.54 -8.15
C THR A 83 -8.07 -1.19 -7.52
N LEU A 84 -7.55 -0.91 -6.32
CA LEU A 84 -7.80 0.35 -5.62
C LEU A 84 -7.34 1.55 -6.45
N LYS A 85 -8.23 2.55 -6.52
CA LYS A 85 -8.00 3.79 -7.23
C LYS A 85 -8.76 4.92 -6.56
N ASP A 86 -8.00 5.91 -6.07
CA ASP A 86 -8.47 7.11 -5.40
C ASP A 86 -9.40 6.83 -4.20
N SER A 87 -9.28 5.65 -3.58
CA SER A 87 -10.06 5.29 -2.39
C SER A 87 -9.60 6.11 -1.18
N TYR A 88 -10.54 6.49 -0.33
CA TYR A 88 -10.23 7.17 0.91
C TYR A 88 -9.78 6.19 1.98
N THR A 89 -10.71 5.37 2.48
CA THR A 89 -10.41 4.41 3.54
C THR A 89 -10.82 3.01 3.11
N VAL A 90 -9.95 2.04 3.39
CA VAL A 90 -10.26 0.62 3.30
C VAL A 90 -9.98 0.00 4.66
N SER A 91 -11.03 -0.52 5.27
CA SER A 91 -10.99 -1.11 6.60
C SER A 91 -11.44 -2.56 6.51
N LEU A 92 -10.49 -3.48 6.69
CA LEU A 92 -10.71 -4.91 6.62
C LEU A 92 -10.64 -5.50 8.01
N GLY A 93 -11.75 -6.04 8.50
CA GLY A 93 -11.84 -6.77 9.74
C GLY A 93 -11.11 -8.12 9.65
N SER A 94 -11.79 -9.20 10.03
CA SER A 94 -11.23 -10.55 9.88
C SER A 94 -10.88 -10.81 8.42
N ASN A 95 -9.62 -11.12 8.11
CA ASN A 95 -9.14 -11.29 6.73
C ASN A 95 -8.09 -12.41 6.66
N LEU A 96 -7.78 -12.85 5.44
CA LEU A 96 -6.83 -13.93 5.17
C LEU A 96 -5.52 -13.44 4.53
N LEU A 97 -5.26 -12.12 4.56
CA LEU A 97 -4.09 -11.53 3.92
C LEU A 97 -2.81 -11.93 4.68
N THR A 98 -1.83 -12.42 3.93
CA THR A 98 -0.52 -12.79 4.43
C THR A 98 0.46 -11.62 4.32
N GLN A 99 1.63 -11.71 4.96
CA GLN A 99 2.71 -10.73 4.76
C GLN A 99 3.18 -10.68 3.30
N ARG A 100 3.09 -11.79 2.56
CA ARG A 100 3.42 -11.85 1.14
C ARG A 100 2.41 -11.06 0.30
N ASP A 101 1.13 -11.13 0.64
CA ASP A 101 0.09 -10.32 -0.01
C ASP A 101 0.32 -8.83 0.26
N LEU A 102 0.67 -8.48 1.51
CA LEU A 102 1.00 -7.10 1.86
C LEU A 102 2.28 -6.60 1.18
N ASN A 103 3.32 -7.42 1.07
CA ASN A 103 4.53 -7.10 0.29
C ASN A 103 4.17 -6.84 -1.18
N THR A 104 3.34 -7.69 -1.77
CA THR A 104 2.85 -7.55 -3.15
C THR A 104 2.08 -6.24 -3.31
N PHE A 105 1.18 -5.93 -2.37
CA PHE A 105 0.44 -4.67 -2.36
C PHE A 105 1.38 -3.45 -2.29
N ILE A 106 2.37 -3.46 -1.39
CA ILE A 106 3.30 -2.32 -1.24
C ILE A 106 4.12 -2.13 -2.52
N LYS A 107 4.64 -3.21 -3.12
CA LYS A 107 5.36 -3.14 -4.40
C LYS A 107 4.50 -2.54 -5.51
N TYR A 108 3.26 -3.01 -5.64
CA TYR A 108 2.32 -2.45 -6.60
C TYR A 108 1.99 -0.97 -6.29
N TRP A 109 1.86 -0.60 -5.02
CA TRP A 109 1.65 0.79 -4.60
C TRP A 109 2.84 1.69 -4.95
N ILE A 110 4.08 1.20 -4.90
CA ILE A 110 5.28 1.97 -5.28
C ILE A 110 5.25 2.32 -6.77
N ASP A 111 4.84 1.37 -7.61
CA ASP A 111 4.90 1.48 -9.08
C ASP A 111 3.58 1.94 -9.74
N SER A 112 2.52 2.13 -8.96
CA SER A 112 1.23 2.64 -9.42
C SER A 112 1.33 4.08 -9.94
N ASP A 113 0.75 4.35 -11.10
CA ASP A 113 0.67 5.68 -11.71
C ASP A 113 -0.39 6.59 -11.06
N HIS A 114 -1.22 6.06 -10.16
CA HIS A 114 -2.27 6.80 -9.45
C HIS A 114 -2.23 6.55 -7.93
N ASP A 115 -2.91 7.41 -7.17
CA ASP A 115 -3.12 7.20 -5.74
C ASP A 115 -4.10 6.03 -5.54
N MET A 116 -3.67 4.96 -4.90
CA MET A 116 -4.55 3.79 -4.70
C MET A 116 -5.53 4.01 -3.54
N VAL A 117 -5.01 4.37 -2.36
CA VAL A 117 -5.80 4.50 -1.12
C VAL A 117 -5.18 5.52 -0.17
N ALA A 118 -5.98 6.25 0.61
CA ALA A 118 -5.45 7.18 1.64
C ALA A 118 -5.06 6.44 2.91
N SER A 119 -5.92 5.52 3.35
CA SER A 119 -5.74 4.72 4.56
C SER A 119 -6.22 3.29 4.32
N LEU A 120 -5.34 2.31 4.49
CA LEU A 120 -5.69 0.90 4.50
C LEU A 120 -5.37 0.33 5.89
N SER A 121 -6.37 -0.24 6.56
CA SER A 121 -6.19 -0.88 7.85
C SER A 121 -6.76 -2.28 7.85
N SER A 122 -6.00 -3.24 8.39
CA SER A 122 -6.51 -4.57 8.65
C SER A 122 -6.51 -4.89 10.15
N PHE A 123 -7.58 -5.56 10.60
CA PHE A 123 -7.72 -6.03 11.97
C PHE A 123 -7.39 -7.52 12.02
N LYS A 124 -6.47 -7.87 12.92
CA LYS A 124 -6.12 -9.26 13.28
C LYS A 124 -5.28 -9.99 12.24
N SER A 125 -3.96 -9.91 12.43
CA SER A 125 -3.05 -10.96 11.99
C SER A 125 -2.68 -11.84 13.20
N THR A 126 -2.88 -13.15 13.07
CA THR A 126 -2.33 -14.14 14.01
C THR A 126 -0.84 -14.43 13.74
N ILE A 127 -0.27 -13.83 12.69
CA ILE A 127 1.10 -14.03 12.26
C ILE A 127 1.99 -12.95 12.89
N ALA A 128 3.13 -13.37 13.46
CA ALA A 128 4.16 -12.49 14.00
C ALA A 128 4.67 -11.54 12.91
N PHE A 129 4.92 -10.28 13.26
CA PHE A 129 5.44 -9.28 12.34
C PHE A 129 6.92 -9.54 12.04
N GLU A 130 7.22 -9.89 10.79
CA GLU A 130 8.59 -10.15 10.31
C GLU A 130 8.94 -9.12 9.24
N THR A 131 9.85 -8.19 9.54
CA THR A 131 10.23 -7.11 8.63
C THR A 131 10.83 -7.63 7.34
N GLU A 132 11.69 -8.66 7.44
CA GLU A 132 12.37 -9.26 6.28
C GLU A 132 11.39 -9.81 5.25
N ARG A 133 10.33 -10.48 5.69
CA ARG A 133 9.30 -11.03 4.79
C ARG A 133 8.39 -9.94 4.22
N LEU A 134 7.97 -9.00 5.06
CA LEU A 134 7.06 -7.93 4.61
C LEU A 134 7.74 -6.95 3.65
N PHE A 135 9.01 -6.65 3.87
CA PHE A 135 9.76 -5.63 3.14
C PHE A 135 10.77 -6.22 2.15
N ASP A 136 10.72 -7.53 1.90
CA ASP A 136 11.56 -8.16 0.90
C ASP A 136 11.51 -7.42 -0.45
N GLY A 137 12.69 -7.04 -0.95
CA GLY A 137 12.82 -6.29 -2.19
C GLY A 137 12.41 -4.80 -2.12
N ILE A 138 12.10 -4.24 -0.95
CA ILE A 138 11.64 -2.84 -0.79
C ILE A 138 12.67 -2.03 -0.01
N VAL A 139 12.92 -0.77 -0.42
CA VAL A 139 13.70 0.18 0.40
C VAL A 139 12.79 0.78 1.45
N VAL A 140 13.14 0.58 2.72
CA VAL A 140 12.32 1.00 3.87
C VAL A 140 13.15 1.79 4.86
N LEU A 141 12.60 2.91 5.32
CA LEU A 141 13.17 3.73 6.39
C LEU A 141 12.33 3.60 7.67
N LYS A 142 12.95 3.24 8.78
CA LYS A 142 12.35 3.24 10.12
C LYS A 142 12.60 4.57 10.83
N ARG A 143 11.56 5.15 11.43
CA ARG A 143 11.70 6.39 12.20
C ARG A 143 12.34 6.17 13.58
N ARG A 144 13.17 7.12 14.01
CA ARG A 144 13.90 7.11 15.31
C ARG A 144 13.03 6.96 16.57
N ARG A 145 11.74 7.30 16.52
CA ARG A 145 10.88 7.45 17.72
C ARG A 145 9.51 6.79 17.64
N GLN A 146 9.21 6.12 16.53
CA GLN A 146 7.92 5.45 16.32
C GLN A 146 8.19 4.12 15.61
N ALA A 147 7.40 3.09 15.94
CA ALA A 147 7.37 1.81 15.21
C ALA A 147 6.69 1.98 13.84
N SER A 148 7.12 3.00 13.11
CA SER A 148 6.59 3.43 11.81
C SER A 148 7.69 3.24 10.79
N TYR A 149 7.36 2.48 9.75
CA TYR A 149 8.17 2.30 8.57
C TYR A 149 7.66 3.21 7.46
N VAL A 150 8.57 3.70 6.63
CA VAL A 150 8.27 4.67 5.58
C VAL A 150 8.85 4.13 4.27
N VAL A 151 8.03 4.19 3.22
CA VAL A 151 8.35 3.80 1.85
C VAL A 151 7.98 4.96 0.92
N ALA A 152 8.76 5.15 -0.14
CA ALA A 152 8.49 6.17 -1.14
C ALA A 152 7.94 5.54 -2.43
N ALA A 153 7.10 6.30 -3.12
CA ALA A 153 6.72 6.01 -4.50
C ALA A 153 7.93 5.96 -5.41
N ASN A 154 7.78 5.26 -6.54
CA ASN A 154 8.64 5.50 -7.68
C ASN A 154 8.44 6.96 -8.16
N PRO A 155 9.51 7.79 -8.20
CA PRO A 155 9.39 9.22 -8.51
C PRO A 155 9.02 9.50 -9.98
N THR A 156 9.08 8.50 -10.86
CA THR A 156 8.65 8.62 -12.25
C THR A 156 7.13 8.60 -12.42
N LYS A 157 6.39 8.26 -11.36
CA LYS A 157 4.94 8.08 -11.35
C LYS A 157 4.20 9.38 -11.07
N GLN A 158 3.15 9.66 -11.84
CA GLN A 158 2.38 10.91 -11.75
C GLN A 158 1.25 10.81 -10.72
N ARG A 159 1.61 10.79 -9.43
CA ARG A 159 0.64 10.73 -8.34
C ARG A 159 0.94 11.73 -7.23
N LYS A 160 -0.09 12.07 -6.45
CA LYS A 160 0.03 13.07 -5.39
C LYS A 160 0.65 12.49 -4.12
N ARG A 161 0.27 11.27 -3.72
CA ARG A 161 0.72 10.67 -2.47
C ARG A 161 1.99 9.85 -2.67
N SER A 162 3.13 10.50 -2.50
CA SER A 162 4.45 9.90 -2.74
C SER A 162 5.06 9.17 -1.54
N ILE A 163 4.41 9.18 -0.37
CA ILE A 163 4.89 8.54 0.86
C ILE A 163 3.87 7.54 1.40
N LEU A 164 4.31 6.34 1.76
CA LEU A 164 3.53 5.34 2.48
C LEU A 164 4.13 5.15 3.87
N THR A 165 3.32 5.41 4.89
CA THR A 165 3.65 5.07 6.27
C THR A 165 2.99 3.74 6.63
N ILE A 166 3.74 2.90 7.31
CA ILE A 166 3.37 1.52 7.62
C ILE A 166 3.56 1.33 9.12
N ASN A 167 2.50 0.97 9.82
CA ASN A 167 2.50 0.77 11.26
C ASN A 167 1.95 -0.62 11.59
N TRP A 168 2.56 -1.26 12.57
CA TRP A 168 2.10 -2.52 13.12
C TRP A 168 1.98 -2.42 14.64
N ASN A 169 0.76 -2.29 15.14
CA ASN A 169 0.49 -2.23 16.59
C ASN A 169 -0.69 -3.15 16.92
N ASP A 170 -0.61 -3.92 18.00
CA ASP A 170 -1.70 -4.74 18.55
C ASP A 170 -2.35 -5.69 17.53
N GLY A 171 -1.52 -6.31 16.66
CA GLY A 171 -2.00 -7.21 15.60
C GLY A 171 -2.80 -6.51 14.50
N LYS A 172 -2.72 -5.17 14.42
CA LYS A 172 -3.35 -4.34 13.39
C LYS A 172 -2.29 -3.72 12.50
N PHE A 173 -2.43 -3.96 11.22
CA PHE A 173 -1.61 -3.34 10.20
C PHE A 173 -2.30 -2.07 9.70
N ARG A 174 -1.55 -0.97 9.61
CA ARG A 174 -2.07 0.32 9.14
C ARG A 174 -1.11 0.95 8.15
N LEU A 175 -1.61 1.17 6.95
CA LEU A 175 -1.00 1.88 5.86
C LEU A 175 -1.67 3.23 5.70
N LYS A 176 -0.88 4.29 5.57
CA LYS A 176 -1.39 5.61 5.19
C LYS A 176 -0.51 6.24 4.13
N SER A 177 -1.14 6.74 3.09
CA SER A 177 -0.48 7.43 1.98
C SER A 177 -0.56 8.93 2.16
N TRP A 178 0.54 9.61 1.89
CA TRP A 178 0.74 11.03 2.14
C TRP A 178 1.37 11.69 0.93
N ASP A 179 0.99 12.93 0.68
CA ASP A 179 1.82 13.83 -0.12
C ASP A 179 3.07 14.18 0.70
N LYS A 180 4.25 14.18 0.06
CA LYS A 180 5.53 14.45 0.72
C LYS A 180 5.58 15.83 1.38
N ASP A 181 4.88 16.81 0.82
CA ASP A 181 4.84 18.19 1.30
C ASP A 181 3.65 18.44 2.25
N GLN A 182 2.78 17.43 2.44
CA GLN A 182 1.67 17.52 3.36
C GLN A 182 2.18 17.73 4.79
N THR A 183 1.68 18.79 5.41
CA THR A 183 1.98 19.08 6.81
C THR A 183 1.05 18.30 7.73
N PHE A 184 1.61 17.78 8.82
CA PHE A 184 0.87 17.10 9.87
C PHE A 184 1.44 17.50 11.23
N ARG A 185 0.58 17.46 12.25
CA ARG A 185 1.02 17.60 13.64
C ARG A 185 1.40 16.23 14.19
N LEU A 186 2.57 16.17 14.80
CA LEU A 186 2.90 15.03 15.65
C LEU A 186 2.02 15.08 16.90
N TRP A 187 1.50 13.93 17.32
CA TRP A 187 0.68 13.83 18.52
C TRP A 187 1.47 14.35 19.74
N GLY A 188 0.87 15.30 20.47
CA GLY A 188 1.53 15.97 21.60
C GLY A 188 2.54 17.06 21.23
N SER A 189 2.65 17.45 19.95
CA SER A 189 3.53 18.53 19.49
C SER A 189 2.75 19.70 18.86
N PHE A 190 3.25 20.91 19.07
CA PHE A 190 2.79 22.13 18.38
C PHE A 190 3.48 22.34 17.02
N GLU A 191 4.50 21.54 16.69
CA GLU A 191 5.22 21.63 15.43
C GLU A 191 4.47 20.92 14.30
N PHE A 192 4.36 21.60 13.17
CA PHE A 192 4.01 20.97 11.90
C PHE A 192 5.25 20.38 11.27
N LYS A 193 5.17 19.11 10.87
CA LYS A 193 6.21 18.43 10.08
C LYS A 193 5.64 18.02 8.75
N SER A 194 6.51 17.85 7.76
CA SER A 194 6.20 17.19 6.50
C SER A 194 7.05 15.93 6.35
N TRP A 195 6.82 15.18 5.28
CA TRP A 195 7.59 13.98 4.94
C TRP A 195 8.75 14.28 3.99
N ALA A 196 9.04 15.56 3.70
CA ALA A 196 10.04 15.94 2.70
C ALA A 196 11.45 15.43 3.03
N SER A 197 11.82 15.40 4.31
CA SER A 197 13.14 14.89 4.75
C SER A 197 13.24 13.38 4.55
N GLU A 198 12.27 12.61 5.01
CA GLU A 198 12.22 11.16 4.81
C GLU A 198 12.12 10.79 3.33
N TYR A 199 11.36 11.57 2.54
CA TYR A 199 11.28 11.39 1.09
C TYR A 199 12.64 11.53 0.43
N LYS A 200 13.40 12.59 0.75
CA LYS A 200 14.76 12.79 0.21
C LYS A 200 15.68 11.63 0.55
N VAL A 201 15.68 11.17 1.79
CA VAL A 201 16.45 10.00 2.23
C VAL A 201 16.08 8.77 1.42
N LEU A 202 14.78 8.48 1.27
CA LEU A 202 14.29 7.34 0.50
C LEU A 202 14.66 7.45 -0.99
N MET A 203 14.71 8.64 -1.58
CA MET A 203 15.16 8.81 -2.97
C MET A 203 16.63 8.43 -3.15
N VAL A 204 17.51 8.88 -2.25
CA VAL A 204 18.94 8.52 -2.29
C VAL A 204 19.11 7.00 -2.10
N LEU A 205 18.40 6.40 -1.14
CA LEU A 205 18.47 4.96 -0.89
C LEU A 205 17.93 4.12 -2.05
N ASN A 206 16.80 4.50 -2.66
CA ASN A 206 16.28 3.81 -3.85
C ASN A 206 17.23 3.93 -5.03
N LYS A 207 17.78 5.13 -5.26
CA LYS A 207 18.77 5.35 -6.32
C LYS A 207 20.01 4.47 -6.14
N LYS A 208 20.53 4.35 -4.90
CA LYS A 208 21.63 3.44 -4.58
C LYS A 208 21.30 2.00 -4.98
N LYS A 209 20.15 1.50 -4.53
CA LYS A 209 19.69 0.15 -4.82
C LYS A 209 19.51 -0.11 -6.32
N GLU A 210 18.99 0.87 -7.06
CA GLU A 210 18.86 0.79 -8.52
C GLU A 210 20.21 0.67 -9.20
N LEU A 211 21.17 1.52 -8.84
CA LEU A 211 22.53 1.49 -9.38
C LEU A 211 23.26 0.18 -9.05
N GLU A 212 23.10 -0.35 -7.84
CA GLU A 212 23.68 -1.64 -7.43
C GLU A 212 23.13 -2.79 -8.29
N ARG A 213 21.81 -2.83 -8.52
CA ARG A 213 21.17 -3.82 -9.38
C ARG A 213 21.59 -3.68 -10.85
N GLU A 214 21.60 -2.46 -11.40
CA GLU A 214 22.04 -2.22 -12.77
C GLU A 214 23.52 -2.62 -12.96
N LEU A 215 24.36 -2.37 -11.95
CA LEU A 215 25.76 -2.79 -11.96
C LEU A 215 25.89 -4.31 -12.00
N GLU A 216 25.12 -5.04 -11.18
CA GLU A 216 25.09 -6.51 -11.17
C GLU A 216 24.65 -7.08 -12.53
N GLU A 217 23.60 -6.50 -13.13
CA GLU A 217 23.12 -6.90 -14.46
C GLU A 217 24.17 -6.67 -15.56
N ILE A 218 24.84 -5.51 -15.54
CA ILE A 218 25.91 -5.19 -16.48
C ILE A 218 27.11 -6.11 -16.31
N GLN A 219 27.47 -6.46 -15.08
CA GLN A 219 28.57 -7.40 -14.81
C GLN A 219 28.28 -8.77 -15.43
N LYS A 220 27.07 -9.32 -15.22
CA LYS A 220 26.63 -10.58 -15.84
C LYS A 220 26.64 -10.52 -17.37
N LEU A 221 26.25 -9.39 -17.97
CA LEU A 221 26.32 -9.20 -19.42
C LEU A 221 27.77 -9.25 -19.93
N LEU A 222 28.71 -8.60 -19.23
CA LEU A 222 30.12 -8.55 -19.61
C LEU A 222 30.85 -9.89 -19.50
N GLU A 223 30.36 -10.82 -18.66
CA GLU A 223 30.87 -12.20 -18.61
C GLU A 223 30.63 -12.96 -19.94
N THR A 224 29.60 -12.56 -20.69
CA THR A 224 29.19 -13.24 -21.94
C THR A 224 29.54 -12.45 -23.20
N ARG A 225 29.78 -11.14 -23.09
CA ARG A 225 30.06 -10.25 -24.23
C ARG A 225 31.05 -9.17 -23.84
N GLN A 226 32.15 -9.05 -24.60
CA GLN A 226 33.04 -7.88 -24.50
C GLN A 226 32.54 -6.76 -25.42
N ASP A 227 31.78 -5.83 -24.85
CA ASP A 227 31.26 -4.66 -25.54
C ASP A 227 31.78 -3.38 -24.86
N GLN A 228 32.52 -2.56 -25.61
CA GLN A 228 33.09 -1.31 -25.11
C GLN A 228 32.03 -0.31 -24.64
N ASN A 229 30.84 -0.30 -25.24
CA ASN A 229 29.74 0.57 -24.80
C ASN A 229 29.21 0.13 -23.43
N VAL A 230 29.13 -1.17 -23.19
CA VAL A 230 28.70 -1.74 -21.90
C VAL A 230 29.75 -1.45 -20.82
N VAL A 231 31.04 -1.54 -21.14
CA VAL A 231 32.13 -1.14 -20.23
C VAL A 231 32.05 0.36 -19.87
N LYS A 232 31.76 1.22 -20.85
CA LYS A 232 31.57 2.65 -20.58
C LYS A 232 30.40 2.91 -19.63
N LYS A 233 29.24 2.27 -19.88
CA LYS A 233 28.07 2.36 -19.00
C LYS A 233 28.38 1.87 -17.59
N LYS A 234 29.12 0.76 -17.44
CA LYS A 234 29.59 0.25 -16.15
C LYS A 234 30.34 1.32 -15.35
N ASN A 235 31.35 1.95 -15.97
CA ASN A 235 32.18 2.96 -15.31
C ASN A 235 31.38 4.21 -14.92
N GLU A 236 30.35 4.58 -15.70
CA GLU A 236 29.43 5.67 -15.36
C GLU A 236 28.61 5.34 -14.12
N ILE A 237 28.02 4.13 -14.06
CA ILE A 237 27.26 3.64 -12.90
C ILE A 237 28.13 3.55 -11.66
N GLU A 238 29.36 3.03 -11.76
CA GLU A 238 30.27 2.93 -10.61
C GLU A 238 30.59 4.30 -10.01
N ARG A 239 30.81 5.31 -10.86
CA ARG A 239 31.04 6.69 -10.41
C ARG A 239 29.81 7.29 -9.73
N GLU A 240 28.64 7.09 -10.31
CA GLU A 240 27.38 7.56 -9.71
C GLU A 240 27.10 6.86 -8.38
N LEU A 241 27.32 5.54 -8.31
CA LEU A 241 27.15 4.75 -7.10
C LEU A 241 28.12 5.19 -5.99
N GLN A 242 29.35 5.57 -6.34
CA GLN A 242 30.31 6.12 -5.38
C GLN A 242 29.79 7.43 -4.77
N ASN A 243 29.27 8.35 -5.59
CA ASN A 243 28.72 9.62 -5.11
C ASN A 243 27.49 9.38 -4.21
N VAL A 244 26.54 8.55 -4.66
CA VAL A 244 25.33 8.22 -3.89
C VAL A 244 25.68 7.49 -2.58
N SER A 245 26.73 6.66 -2.57
CA SER A 245 27.18 5.99 -1.36
C SER A 245 27.72 6.98 -0.33
N GLN A 246 28.46 8.01 -0.75
CA GLN A 246 28.90 9.10 0.14
C GLN A 246 27.70 9.86 0.72
N ASP A 247 26.67 10.13 -0.11
CA ASP A 247 25.43 10.74 0.36
C ASP A 247 24.76 9.87 1.43
N VAL A 248 24.66 8.56 1.22
CA VAL A 248 24.08 7.62 2.20
C VAL A 248 24.88 7.58 3.50
N ASP A 249 26.21 7.54 3.42
CA ASP A 249 27.08 7.51 4.61
C ASP A 249 26.89 8.78 5.48
N SER A 250 26.62 9.92 4.84
CA SER A 250 26.34 11.19 5.53
C SER A 250 25.00 11.21 6.29
N LEU A 251 24.10 10.24 6.03
CA LEU A 251 22.79 10.15 6.67
C LEU A 251 22.82 9.42 8.02
N TYR A 252 23.95 8.81 8.40
CA TYR A 252 24.12 8.05 9.64
C TYR A 252 23.03 6.97 9.80
N LEU A 253 22.87 6.13 8.79
CA LEU A 253 21.91 5.03 8.75
C LEU A 253 22.59 3.68 8.95
N GLU A 254 21.94 2.77 9.66
CA GLU A 254 22.25 1.35 9.71
C GLU A 254 21.16 0.54 8.98
N LEU A 255 21.56 -0.53 8.29
CA LEU A 255 20.64 -1.50 7.69
C LEU A 255 20.57 -2.74 8.59
N ARG A 256 19.40 -3.03 9.17
CA ARG A 256 19.13 -4.24 9.96
C ARG A 256 17.82 -4.87 9.52
N ASP A 257 17.78 -6.18 9.39
CA ASP A 257 16.57 -6.96 9.04
C ASP A 257 15.84 -6.40 7.81
N GLY A 258 16.61 -5.97 6.80
CA GLY A 258 16.12 -5.38 5.56
C GLY A 258 15.62 -3.93 5.65
N VAL A 259 15.80 -3.24 6.78
CA VAL A 259 15.26 -1.90 7.04
C VAL A 259 16.36 -0.91 7.45
N TYR A 260 16.39 0.26 6.80
CA TYR A 260 17.27 1.36 7.19
C TYR A 260 16.73 2.05 8.45
N SER A 261 17.58 2.24 9.44
CA SER A 261 17.27 2.95 10.68
C SER A 261 18.36 3.96 10.95
N TYR A 262 18.02 5.09 11.57
CA TYR A 262 19.03 6.06 11.95
C TYR A 262 19.79 5.64 13.22
N ILE A 263 21.09 5.94 13.24
CA ILE A 263 22.00 5.81 14.39
C ILE A 263 21.96 7.07 15.26
#